data_AF-A0A7T1HPY9-F1
#
_entry.id   AF-A0A7T1HPY9-F1
#
_cell.length_a   1.000
_cell.length_b   1.000
_cell.length_c   1.000
_cell.angle_alpha   90.00
_cell.angle_beta   90.00
_cell.angle_gamma   90.00
#
_symmetry.space_group_name_H-M   'P 1'
#
loop_
_entity.id
_entity.type
_entity.pdbx_description
1 polymer ?
#
loop_
_entity_poly.entity_id
_entity_poly.type
_entity_poly.pdbx_seq_one_letter_code
_entity_poly.pdbx_strand_id
1 'polypeptide(L)'
;MGQTERTSFLTQGEPRRRKPKPRIGKRSRPDPFEPDVERIELWLQAEPQLRAKTLLERLIDHNPERYSPRHLRTLQRRLRGYRLQWIENEMAALAVAGPPSLQEGESVQKPVLPGVN
;
A
#
# COMPACT_ATOMS: atom_id res chain seq x y z
N MET A 1 47.02 -56.87 -2.19
CA MET A 1 47.22 -56.10 -0.94
C MET A 1 47.16 -54.61 -1.29
N GLY A 2 46.43 -53.82 -0.52
CA GLY A 2 46.16 -52.38 -0.75
C GLY A 2 44.99 -52.17 -1.72
N GLN A 3 43.98 -51.34 -1.47
CA GLN A 3 43.89 -50.21 -0.54
C GLN A 3 42.43 -50.09 -0.06
N THR A 4 42.25 -50.14 1.25
CA THR A 4 41.88 -49.00 2.11
C THR A 4 40.47 -48.49 1.89
N GLU A 5 39.62 -48.97 2.79
CA GLU A 5 38.28 -48.52 3.15
C GLU A 5 38.21 -46.99 3.13
N ARG A 6 37.49 -46.43 2.15
CA ARG A 6 37.21 -45.00 2.12
C ARG A 6 35.94 -44.75 2.94
N THR A 7 36.19 -44.38 4.17
CA THR A 7 35.29 -43.98 5.24
C THR A 7 34.16 -43.07 4.78
N SER A 8 32.97 -43.44 5.26
CA SER A 8 31.72 -42.70 5.27
C SER A 8 31.87 -41.24 5.70
N PHE A 9 31.45 -40.31 4.84
CA PHE A 9 31.02 -38.98 5.26
C PHE A 9 29.55 -38.79 4.90
N LEU A 10 28.67 -39.51 5.60
CA LEU A 10 27.29 -39.05 5.77
C LEU A 10 27.33 -37.86 6.73
N THR A 11 27.63 -36.67 6.20
CA THR A 11 27.26 -35.42 6.85
C THR A 11 26.62 -34.53 5.81
N GLN A 12 25.29 -34.56 5.80
CA GLN A 12 24.55 -33.33 6.01
C GLN A 12 23.11 -33.72 6.29
N GLY A 13 22.76 -33.69 7.57
CA GLY A 13 21.37 -33.51 7.96
C GLY A 13 20.90 -32.21 7.33
N GLU A 14 20.24 -32.32 6.18
CA GLU A 14 19.54 -31.21 5.57
C GLU A 14 18.57 -30.64 6.62
N PRO A 15 18.63 -29.34 6.96
CA PRO A 15 17.71 -28.78 7.93
C PRO A 15 16.32 -28.97 7.35
N ARG A 16 15.58 -29.91 7.93
CA ARG A 16 14.23 -30.29 7.53
C ARG A 16 13.35 -29.05 7.70
N ARG A 17 13.31 -28.18 6.67
CA ARG A 17 12.50 -26.97 6.65
C ARG A 17 11.07 -27.42 6.88
N ARG A 18 10.57 -27.19 8.10
CA ARG A 18 9.19 -27.52 8.45
C ARG A 18 8.31 -26.74 7.47
N LYS A 19 7.63 -27.45 6.57
CA LYS A 19 6.66 -26.84 5.66
C LYS A 19 5.65 -26.07 6.52
N PRO A 20 5.38 -24.78 6.24
CA PRO A 20 4.42 -24.02 7.04
C PRO A 20 3.08 -24.76 7.01
N LYS A 21 2.57 -25.10 8.20
CA LYS A 21 1.27 -25.76 8.35
C LYS A 21 0.23 -24.92 7.61
N PRO A 22 -0.63 -25.50 6.75
CA PRO A 22 -1.68 -24.75 6.09
C PRO A 22 -2.53 -24.05 7.16
N ARG A 23 -2.65 -22.73 7.06
CA ARG A 23 -3.50 -21.93 7.96
C ARG A 23 -4.96 -22.30 7.66
N ILE A 24 -5.48 -23.30 8.36
CA ILE A 24 -6.89 -23.67 8.35
C ILE A 24 -7.66 -22.49 8.96
N GLY A 25 -8.57 -21.89 8.19
CA GLY A 25 -9.41 -20.79 8.63
C GLY A 25 -8.98 -19.41 8.14
N LYS A 26 -8.85 -19.21 6.82
CA LYS A 26 -9.02 -17.86 6.26
C LYS A 26 -10.48 -17.47 6.46
N ARG A 27 -10.76 -16.78 7.57
CA ARG A 27 -11.97 -15.97 7.67
C ARG A 27 -11.73 -14.75 6.81
N SER A 28 -12.14 -14.80 5.53
CA SER A 28 -12.30 -13.59 4.72
C SER A 28 -13.39 -12.77 5.39
N ARG A 29 -13.01 -12.00 6.41
CA ARG A 29 -13.89 -10.95 6.92
C ARG A 29 -14.01 -9.93 5.79
N PRO A 30 -15.25 -9.57 5.39
CA PRO A 30 -15.44 -8.48 4.44
C PRO A 30 -14.72 -7.24 4.98
N ASP A 31 -14.16 -6.46 4.07
CA ASP A 31 -13.41 -5.27 4.44
C ASP A 31 -14.35 -4.30 5.17
N PRO A 32 -14.01 -3.82 6.38
CA PRO A 32 -14.89 -2.95 7.15
C PRO A 32 -15.15 -1.60 6.48
N PHE A 33 -14.39 -1.25 5.43
CA PHE A 33 -14.52 -0.01 4.69
C PHE A 33 -15.33 -0.14 3.39
N GLU A 34 -15.87 -1.31 3.03
CA GLU A 34 -16.82 -1.54 1.91
C GLU A 34 -17.95 -0.49 1.75
N PRO A 35 -18.58 0.01 2.83
CA PRO A 35 -19.62 1.02 2.70
C PRO A 35 -19.10 2.45 2.54
N ASP A 36 -17.84 2.71 2.90
CA ASP A 36 -17.23 4.04 2.82
C ASP A 36 -16.12 4.09 1.75
N VAL A 37 -16.02 3.07 0.89
CA VAL A 37 -14.98 2.95 -0.16
C VAL A 37 -15.02 4.15 -1.08
N GLU A 38 -16.19 4.47 -1.61
CA GLU A 38 -16.36 5.56 -2.58
C GLU A 38 -15.86 6.89 -2.01
N ARG A 39 -16.12 7.13 -0.72
CA ARG A 39 -15.65 8.32 -0.02
C ARG A 39 -14.12 8.34 0.13
N ILE A 40 -13.54 7.19 0.48
CA ILE A 40 -12.08 7.04 0.60
C ILE A 40 -11.42 7.28 -0.76
N GLU A 41 -11.99 6.75 -1.83
CA GLU A 41 -11.49 6.95 -3.19
C GLU A 41 -11.62 8.40 -3.64
N LEU A 42 -12.74 9.07 -3.35
CA LEU A 42 -12.91 10.49 -3.64
C LEU A 42 -11.84 11.36 -2.96
N TRP A 43 -11.54 11.09 -1.69
CA TRP A 43 -10.47 11.79 -0.98
C TRP A 43 -9.09 11.48 -1.55
N LEU A 44 -8.86 10.26 -2.03
CA LEU A 44 -7.59 9.88 -2.66
C LEU A 44 -7.42 10.45 -4.07
N GLN A 45 -8.50 10.64 -4.81
CA GLN A 45 -8.50 11.34 -6.09
C GLN A 45 -8.15 12.82 -5.90
N ALA A 46 -8.71 13.46 -4.88
CA ALA A 46 -8.37 14.85 -4.54
C ALA A 46 -6.93 14.99 -4.02
N GLU A 47 -6.50 14.08 -3.15
CA GLU A 47 -5.18 14.12 -2.51
C GLU A 47 -4.52 12.72 -2.47
N PRO A 48 -3.80 12.29 -3.52
CA PRO A 48 -3.18 10.97 -3.56
C PRO A 48 -2.04 10.80 -2.52
N GLN A 49 -1.48 11.93 -2.08
CA GLN A 49 -0.41 11.99 -1.10
C GLN A 49 -0.91 11.90 0.36
N LEU A 50 -2.23 11.90 0.56
CA LEU A 50 -2.85 11.90 1.88
C LEU A 50 -2.40 10.68 2.71
N ARG A 51 -2.12 10.91 3.99
CA ARG A 51 -1.64 9.87 4.90
C ARG A 51 -2.80 8.98 5.36
N ALA A 52 -2.56 7.67 5.36
CA ALA A 52 -3.51 6.67 5.87
C ALA A 52 -4.01 6.98 7.29
N LYS A 53 -3.13 7.50 8.15
CA LYS A 53 -3.47 7.84 9.53
C LYS A 53 -4.51 8.97 9.57
N THR A 54 -4.24 10.07 8.86
CA THR A 54 -5.12 11.24 8.79
C THR A 54 -6.47 10.89 8.18
N LEU A 55 -6.49 10.05 7.14
CA LEU A 55 -7.72 9.59 6.54
C LEU A 55 -8.53 8.69 7.48
N LEU A 56 -7.86 7.83 8.26
CA LEU A 56 -8.52 7.03 9.30
C LEU A 56 -9.06 7.88 10.43
N GLU A 57 -8.32 8.89 10.89
CA GLU A 57 -8.78 9.82 11.93
C GLU A 57 -10.06 10.55 11.49
N ARG A 58 -10.12 11.03 10.23
CA ARG A 58 -11.36 11.60 9.66
C ARG A 58 -12.51 10.59 9.58
N LEU A 59 -12.23 9.33 9.25
CA LEU A 59 -13.26 8.27 9.25
C LEU A 59 -13.79 7.95 10.65
N ILE A 60 -12.91 7.93 11.65
CA ILE A 60 -13.29 7.71 13.05
C ILE A 60 -14.11 8.88 13.58
N ASP A 61 -13.73 10.11 13.25
CA ASP A 61 -14.47 11.32 13.63
C ASP A 61 -15.90 11.30 13.06
N HIS A 62 -16.03 10.91 11.79
CA HIS A 62 -17.33 10.80 11.15
C HIS A 62 -18.17 9.61 11.64
N ASN A 63 -17.55 8.48 11.98
CA ASN A 63 -18.23 7.24 12.36
C ASN A 63 -17.43 6.45 13.43
N PRO A 64 -17.46 6.90 14.70
CA PRO A 64 -16.66 6.30 15.77
C PRO A 64 -17.17 4.91 16.20
N GLU A 65 -18.44 4.60 15.95
CA GLU A 65 -19.03 3.28 16.27
C GLU A 65 -18.54 2.17 15.33
N ARG A 66 -18.16 2.53 14.11
CA ARG A 66 -17.79 1.57 13.06
C ARG A 66 -16.27 1.43 12.91
N TYR A 67 -15.55 2.53 13.13
CA TYR A 67 -14.12 2.62 12.89
C TYR A 67 -13.33 2.73 14.17
N SER A 68 -12.21 2.01 14.22
CA SER A 68 -11.28 2.02 15.33
C SER A 68 -9.87 2.17 14.78
N PRO A 69 -8.92 2.77 15.53
CA PRO A 69 -7.52 2.88 15.12
C PRO A 69 -6.88 1.53 14.76
N ARG A 70 -7.44 0.41 15.24
CA ARG A 70 -7.02 -0.96 14.87
C ARG A 70 -7.15 -1.26 13.38
N HIS A 71 -8.01 -0.55 12.65
CA HIS A 71 -8.22 -0.74 11.21
C HIS A 71 -7.17 -0.01 10.35
N LEU A 72 -6.21 0.70 10.95
CA LEU A 72 -5.15 1.42 10.22
C LEU A 72 -4.36 0.51 9.26
N ARG A 73 -4.02 -0.70 9.69
CA ARG A 73 -3.27 -1.64 8.84
C ARG A 73 -4.08 -2.07 7.60
N THR A 74 -5.39 -2.23 7.76
CA THR A 74 -6.30 -2.57 6.65
C THR A 74 -6.35 -1.42 5.65
N LEU A 75 -6.50 -0.18 6.13
CA LEU A 75 -6.53 1.01 5.29
C LEU A 75 -5.19 1.24 4.57
N GLN A 76 -4.06 1.10 5.28
CA GLN A 76 -2.72 1.20 4.70
C GLN A 76 -2.48 0.17 3.60
N ARG A 77 -2.91 -1.08 3.81
CA ARG A 77 -2.80 -2.14 2.79
C ARG A 77 -3.56 -1.75 1.54
N ARG A 78 -4.77 -1.21 1.70
CA ARG A 78 -5.62 -0.76 0.61
C ARG A 78 -5.01 0.41 -0.16
N LEU A 79 -4.53 1.42 0.56
CA LEU A 79 -3.82 2.57 -0.01
C LEU A 79 -2.59 2.18 -0.81
N ARG A 80 -1.83 1.18 -0.37
CA ARG A 80 -0.70 0.66 -1.16
C ARG A 80 -1.16 0.05 -2.47
N GLY A 81 -2.23 -0.76 -2.45
CA GLY A 81 -2.81 -1.32 -3.67
C GLY A 81 -3.29 -0.22 -4.62
N TYR A 82 -4.02 0.76 -4.08
CA TYR A 82 -4.48 1.91 -4.85
C TYR A 82 -3.33 2.69 -5.49
N ARG A 83 -2.27 3.01 -4.73
CA ARG A 83 -1.11 3.74 -5.26
C ARG A 83 -0.35 2.97 -6.33
N LEU A 84 -0.23 1.65 -6.19
CA LEU A 84 0.39 0.82 -7.22
C LEU A 84 -0.44 0.83 -8.50
N GLN A 85 -1.75 0.69 -8.40
CA GLN A 85 -2.67 0.77 -9.55
C GLN A 85 -2.64 2.16 -10.19
N TRP A 86 -2.58 3.22 -9.38
CA TRP A 86 -2.48 4.59 -9.87
C TRP A 86 -1.18 4.85 -10.63
N ILE A 87 -0.02 4.41 -10.09
CA ILE A 87 1.27 4.51 -10.79
C ILE A 87 1.25 3.67 -12.07
N GLU A 88 0.71 2.45 -12.03
CA GLU A 88 0.59 1.60 -13.21
C GLU A 88 -0.26 2.26 -14.31
N ASN A 89 -1.40 2.85 -13.93
CA ASN A 89 -2.26 3.60 -14.83
C ASN A 89 -1.62 4.89 -15.35
N GLU A 90 -0.92 5.64 -14.49
CA GLU A 90 -0.23 6.88 -14.87
C GLU A 90 0.95 6.58 -15.80
N MET A 91 1.72 5.52 -15.55
CA MET A 91 2.78 5.06 -16.45
C MET A 91 2.23 4.55 -17.77
N ALA A 92 1.09 3.83 -17.75
CA ALA A 92 0.39 3.44 -18.97
C ALA A 92 -0.15 4.67 -19.74
N ALA A 93 -0.64 5.69 -19.03
CA ALA A 93 -1.10 6.94 -19.61
C ALA A 93 0.07 7.75 -20.20
N LEU A 94 1.23 7.82 -19.53
CA LEU A 94 2.45 8.43 -20.06
C LEU A 94 2.98 7.68 -21.29
N ALA A 95 2.84 6.35 -21.31
CA ALA A 95 3.20 5.53 -22.47
C ALA A 95 2.25 5.74 -23.65
N VAL A 96 0.96 6.02 -23.41
CA VAL A 96 -0.04 6.26 -24.46
C VAL A 96 -0.07 7.72 -24.94
N ALA A 97 0.21 8.68 -24.05
CA ALA A 97 0.15 10.11 -24.33
C ALA A 97 1.46 10.68 -24.91
N GLY A 98 2.57 9.93 -24.85
CA GLY A 98 3.90 10.48 -25.05
C GLY A 98 4.28 11.40 -23.89
N PRO A 99 5.58 11.62 -23.61
CA PRO A 99 5.97 12.47 -22.50
C PRO A 99 5.34 13.86 -22.70
N PRO A 100 4.58 14.40 -21.73
CA PRO A 100 4.28 15.82 -21.75
C PRO A 100 5.64 16.48 -21.65
N SER A 101 6.10 17.03 -22.78
CA SER A 101 7.32 17.81 -22.84
C SER A 101 7.27 18.74 -21.65
N LEU A 102 8.27 18.66 -20.77
CA LEU A 102 8.41 19.49 -19.59
C LEU A 102 8.07 20.92 -20.01
N GLN A 103 6.87 21.39 -19.65
CA GLN A 103 6.57 22.81 -19.69
C GLN A 103 7.28 23.40 -18.48
N GLU A 104 8.60 23.50 -18.63
CA GLU A 104 9.40 24.48 -17.94
C GLU A 104 8.89 25.85 -18.41
N GLY A 105 8.36 26.62 -17.46
CA GLY A 105 8.00 28.02 -17.61
C GLY A 105 6.52 28.26 -17.90
N GLU A 106 5.75 28.62 -16.86
CA GLU A 106 5.28 30.01 -16.73
C GLU A 106 4.74 30.32 -15.32
N SER A 107 5.45 31.24 -14.66
CA SER A 107 5.03 32.23 -13.66
C SER A 107 3.61 32.28 -13.07
N VAL A 108 3.61 32.48 -11.73
CA VAL A 108 2.86 33.53 -10.99
C VAL A 108 1.40 33.27 -10.61
N GLN A 109 1.17 32.94 -9.32
CA GLN A 109 0.45 33.81 -8.36
C GLN A 109 0.49 33.21 -6.94
N LYS A 110 1.36 33.75 -6.08
CA LYS A 110 1.14 33.72 -4.62
C LYS A 110 -0.04 34.65 -4.33
N PRO A 111 -1.09 34.24 -3.61
CA PRO A 111 -2.18 35.14 -3.29
C PRO A 111 -1.68 36.24 -2.35
N VAL A 112 -1.88 37.48 -2.78
CA VAL A 112 -1.84 38.68 -1.94
C VAL A 112 -2.80 38.46 -0.76
N LEU A 113 -2.29 38.61 0.46
CA LEU A 113 -3.11 38.74 1.66
C LEU A 113 -3.58 40.20 1.76
N PRO A 114 -4.88 40.49 1.89
CA PRO A 114 -5.36 41.86 2.14
C PRO A 114 -4.96 42.29 3.56
N GLY A 115 -4.38 43.49 3.67
CA GLY A 115 -3.89 44.04 4.94
C GLY A 115 -5.01 44.49 5.87
N VAL A 116 -4.71 44.45 7.18
CA VAL A 116 -5.25 45.21 8.33
C VAL A 116 -4.25 44.91 9.47
N ASN A 117 -3.63 45.81 10.26
CA ASN A 117 -3.86 47.18 10.74
C ASN A 117 -2.53 47.95 10.72
#